data_AF-A0A1I6UAJ5-F1
#
_entry.id   AF-A0A1I6UAJ5-F1
#
_cell.length_a   1.000
_cell.length_b   1.000
_cell.length_c   1.000
_cell.angle_alpha   90.00
_cell.angle_beta   90.00
_cell.angle_gamma   90.00
#
_symmetry.space_group_name_H-M   'P 1'
#
loop_
_entity.id
_entity.type
_entity.pdbx_description
1 polymer ?
#
loop_
_entity_poly.entity_id
_entity_poly.type
_entity_poly.pdbx_seq_one_letter_code
_entity_poly.pdbx_strand_id
1 'polypeptide(L)'
;YTSQIGKMKYMKRLGVSIHMAAAYVIARRAMGFKEKLPPMLYSLVPEQKQGLHHWAQWAYMTRTLSFVRTHAFYQTERFDQSKLCSWDTLFPQHALTDVEKIGLRRLESRKTYA
;
A
#
# COMPACT_ATOMS: atom_id res chain seq x y z
N TYR A 1 -7.00 9.29 -2.92
CA TYR A 1 -5.91 8.28 -3.00
C TYR A 1 -4.51 8.87 -3.13
N THR A 2 -4.34 10.15 -3.50
CA THR A 2 -3.03 10.75 -3.81
C THR A 2 -1.98 10.58 -2.70
N SER A 3 -2.33 10.87 -1.45
CA SER A 3 -1.44 10.70 -0.30
C SER A 3 -1.05 9.24 -0.06
N GLN A 4 -2.01 8.31 -0.15
CA GLN A 4 -1.74 6.88 0.04
C GLN A 4 -0.84 6.31 -1.07
N ILE A 5 -1.06 6.72 -2.31
CA ILE A 5 -0.17 6.37 -3.44
C ILE A 5 1.24 6.92 -3.17
N GLY A 6 1.33 8.16 -2.69
CA GLY A 6 2.59 8.78 -2.27
C GLY A 6 3.31 7.95 -1.20
N LYS A 7 2.60 7.58 -0.13
CA LYS A 7 3.12 6.72 0.95
C LYS A 7 3.70 5.41 0.42
N MET A 8 2.91 4.70 -0.37
CA MET A 8 3.26 3.33 -0.78
C MET A 8 4.31 3.29 -1.90
N LYS A 9 4.32 4.25 -2.83
CA LYS A 9 5.20 4.21 -4.01
C LYS A 9 6.44 5.07 -3.89
N TYR A 10 6.34 6.23 -3.24
CA TYR A 10 7.32 7.30 -3.45
C TYR A 10 8.00 7.78 -2.17
N MET A 11 7.37 7.70 -1.00
CA MET A 11 7.99 8.14 0.26
C MET A 11 9.32 7.42 0.54
N LYS A 12 9.32 6.09 0.66
CA LYS A 12 10.56 5.31 0.88
C LYS A 12 11.52 5.41 -0.31
N ARG A 13 10.98 5.38 -1.54
CA ARG A 13 11.79 5.36 -2.76
C ARG A 13 12.60 6.64 -2.96
N LEU A 14 11.98 7.79 -2.66
CA LEU A 14 12.58 9.11 -2.88
C LEU A 14 13.12 9.73 -1.58
N GLY A 15 12.85 9.14 -0.41
CA GLY A 15 13.26 9.69 0.88
C GLY A 15 12.54 11.01 1.23
N VAL A 16 11.33 11.22 0.73
CA VAL A 16 10.59 12.49 0.87
C VAL A 16 9.38 12.37 1.79
N SER A 17 8.94 13.52 2.32
CA SER A 17 7.74 13.61 3.16
C SER A 17 6.48 13.19 2.40
N ILE A 18 5.42 12.87 3.15
CA ILE A 18 4.11 12.51 2.57
C ILE A 18 3.56 13.60 1.64
N HIS A 19 3.75 14.88 1.99
CA HIS A 19 3.26 16.01 1.20
C HIS A 19 4.01 16.11 -0.13
N MET A 20 5.34 15.96 -0.09
CA MET A 20 6.17 15.94 -1.30
C MET A 20 5.85 14.73 -2.19
N ALA A 21 5.69 13.54 -1.59
CA ALA A 21 5.29 12.34 -2.32
C ALA A 21 3.90 12.51 -2.96
N ALA A 22 2.95 13.15 -2.29
CA ALA A 22 1.62 13.45 -2.83
C ALA A 22 1.68 14.47 -3.98
N ALA A 23 2.47 15.53 -3.83
CA ALA A 23 2.72 16.50 -4.89
C ALA A 23 3.35 15.83 -6.12
N TYR A 24 4.29 14.92 -5.92
CA TYR A 24 4.90 14.13 -6.98
C TYR A 24 3.87 13.25 -7.72
N VAL A 25 2.92 12.64 -7.01
CA VAL A 25 1.79 11.91 -7.62
C VAL A 25 0.95 12.81 -8.51
N ILE A 26 0.67 14.05 -8.07
CA ILE A 26 -0.11 15.02 -8.86
C ILE A 26 0.66 15.38 -10.14
N ALA A 27 1.95 15.71 -10.02
CA ALA A 27 2.81 16.04 -11.16
C ALA A 27 2.84 14.89 -12.18
N ARG A 28 3.00 13.64 -11.73
CA ARG A 28 2.97 12.46 -12.61
C ARG A 28 1.64 12.29 -13.34
N ARG A 29 0.52 12.53 -12.68
CA ARG A 29 -0.79 12.48 -13.32
C ARG A 29 -0.97 13.56 -14.37
N ALA A 30 -0.49 14.79 -14.10
CA ALA A 30 -0.49 15.87 -15.07
C ALA A 30 0.34 15.52 -16.32
N MET A 31 1.42 14.73 -16.15
CA MET A 31 2.23 14.17 -17.24
C MET A 31 1.61 12.93 -17.91
N GLY A 32 0.38 12.54 -17.58
CA GLY A 32 -0.32 11.40 -18.19
C GLY A 32 0.03 10.02 -17.62
N PHE A 33 0.85 9.93 -16.57
CA PHE A 33 1.14 8.64 -15.94
C PHE A 33 -0.08 8.12 -15.17
N LYS A 34 -0.48 6.88 -15.48
CA LYS A 34 -1.52 6.15 -14.75
C LYS A 34 -0.91 5.54 -13.48
N GLU A 35 -1.38 5.99 -12.34
CA GLU A 35 -0.92 5.49 -11.03
C GLU A 35 -1.53 4.11 -10.74
N LYS A 36 -1.08 3.06 -11.44
CA LYS A 36 -1.50 1.68 -11.20
C LYS A 36 -0.93 1.15 -9.89
N LEU A 37 -1.63 0.18 -9.31
CA LEU A 37 -1.14 -0.55 -8.15
C LEU A 37 0.09 -1.39 -8.57
N PRO A 38 1.20 -1.35 -7.82
CA PRO A 38 2.35 -2.21 -8.09
C PRO A 38 1.95 -3.71 -8.12
N PRO A 39 2.46 -4.52 -9.07
CA PRO A 39 2.04 -5.91 -9.24
C PRO A 39 2.18 -6.77 -7.99
N MET A 40 3.23 -6.52 -7.21
CA MET A 40 3.52 -7.17 -5.93
C MET A 40 2.41 -7.00 -4.87
N LEU A 41 1.54 -6.00 -5.00
CA LEU A 41 0.41 -5.78 -4.10
C LEU A 41 -0.89 -6.40 -4.60
N TYR A 42 -0.94 -6.93 -5.82
CA TYR A 42 -2.17 -7.56 -6.34
C TYR A 42 -2.58 -8.76 -5.51
N SER A 43 -1.62 -9.54 -5.01
CA SER A 43 -1.89 -10.67 -4.10
C SER A 43 -2.59 -10.24 -2.81
N LEU A 44 -2.49 -8.98 -2.38
CA LEU A 44 -3.16 -8.44 -1.19
C LEU A 44 -4.55 -7.88 -1.52
N VAL A 45 -4.86 -7.67 -2.79
CA VAL A 45 -6.17 -7.19 -3.25
C VAL A 45 -7.06 -8.39 -3.58
N PRO A 46 -8.32 -8.43 -3.11
CA PRO A 46 -9.26 -9.49 -3.46
C PRO A 46 -9.41 -9.64 -4.97
N GLU A 47 -9.50 -10.87 -5.47
CA GLU A 47 -9.51 -11.19 -6.89
C GLU A 47 -10.62 -10.45 -7.64
N GLN A 48 -11.80 -10.29 -7.01
CA GLN A 48 -12.94 -9.56 -7.57
C GLN A 48 -12.63 -8.08 -7.83
N LYS A 49 -11.64 -7.50 -7.13
CA LYS A 49 -11.20 -6.11 -7.31
C LYS A 49 -9.97 -5.98 -8.22
N GLN A 50 -9.27 -7.08 -8.54
CA GLN A 50 -8.09 -7.04 -9.40
C GLN A 50 -8.48 -6.70 -10.85
N GLY A 51 -9.60 -7.23 -11.34
CA GLY A 51 -10.15 -6.92 -12.67
C GLY A 51 -10.77 -5.52 -12.80
N LEU A 52 -10.97 -4.81 -11.69
CA LEU A 52 -11.57 -3.47 -11.71
C LEU A 52 -10.53 -2.39 -12.04
N HIS A 53 -11.03 -1.20 -12.39
CA HIS A 53 -10.20 -0.03 -12.63
C HIS A 53 -9.28 0.26 -11.44
N HIS A 54 -8.03 0.69 -11.70
CA HIS A 54 -7.00 0.90 -10.66
C HIS A 54 -7.43 1.81 -9.50
N TRP A 55 -8.41 2.70 -9.70
CA TRP A 55 -9.00 3.47 -8.60
C TRP A 55 -9.72 2.63 -7.56
N ALA A 56 -10.43 1.57 -7.96
CA ALA A 56 -11.08 0.65 -7.03
C ALA A 56 -10.06 -0.12 -6.19
N GLN A 57 -8.94 -0.51 -6.81
CA GLN A 57 -7.82 -1.15 -6.13
C GLN A 57 -7.19 -0.19 -5.10
N TRP A 58 -6.94 1.06 -5.47
CA TRP A 58 -6.44 2.08 -4.54
C TRP A 58 -7.44 2.43 -3.43
N ALA A 59 -8.74 2.38 -3.71
CA ALA A 59 -9.78 2.58 -2.70
C ALA A 59 -9.69 1.48 -1.63
N TYR A 60 -9.58 0.22 -2.06
CA TYR A 60 -9.40 -0.90 -1.17
C TYR A 60 -8.10 -0.75 -0.34
N MET A 61 -6.98 -0.43 -0.99
CA MET A 61 -5.68 -0.27 -0.32
C MET A 61 -5.66 0.87 0.69
N THR A 62 -6.29 2.00 0.33
CA THR A 62 -6.38 3.15 1.23
C THR A 62 -7.25 2.85 2.44
N ARG A 63 -8.35 2.12 2.25
CA ARG A 63 -9.24 1.77 3.35
C ARG A 63 -8.66 0.70 4.27
N THR A 64 -7.94 -0.27 3.71
CA THR A 64 -7.27 -1.32 4.50
C THR A 64 -6.11 -0.77 5.31
N LEU A 65 -5.31 0.13 4.73
CA LEU A 65 -4.11 0.66 5.38
C LEU A 65 -4.31 2.02 6.08
N SER A 66 -5.55 2.46 6.27
CA SER A 66 -5.85 3.77 6.88
C SER A 66 -5.40 3.86 8.35
N PHE A 67 -5.40 2.73 9.06
CA PHE A 67 -4.99 2.65 10.46
C PHE A 67 -3.46 2.61 10.65
N VAL A 68 -2.69 2.40 9.58
CA VAL A 68 -1.23 2.30 9.64
C VAL A 68 -0.63 3.70 9.62
N ARG A 69 0.25 3.98 10.59
CA ARG A 69 0.93 5.27 10.70
C ARG A 69 1.87 5.49 9.52
N THR A 70 1.97 6.76 9.12
CA THR A 70 2.84 7.20 8.02
C THR A 70 4.29 6.74 8.18
N HIS A 71 4.82 6.70 9.41
CA HIS A 71 6.21 6.28 9.67
C HIS A 71 6.49 4.82 9.27
N ALA A 72 5.52 3.92 9.44
CA ALA A 72 5.70 2.51 9.07
C ALA A 72 5.97 2.33 7.55
N PHE A 73 5.46 3.25 6.72
CA PHE A 73 5.67 3.22 5.26
C PHE A 73 7.12 3.51 4.83
N TYR A 74 7.94 4.13 5.68
CA TYR A 74 9.38 4.27 5.39
C TYR A 74 10.13 2.94 5.58
N GLN A 75 9.57 2.04 6.38
CA GLN A 75 10.22 0.78 6.73
C GLN A 75 9.78 -0.37 5.81
N THR A 76 8.68 -0.22 5.07
CA THR A 76 8.16 -1.15 4.04
C THR A 76 9.28 -1.74 3.17
N GLU A 77 9.47 -3.06 3.16
CA GLU A 77 10.58 -3.67 2.41
C GLU A 77 10.47 -3.46 0.89
N ARG A 78 11.61 -3.45 0.18
CA ARG A 78 11.59 -3.46 -1.28
C ARG A 78 11.20 -4.88 -1.71
N PHE A 79 9.93 -5.05 -2.07
CA PHE A 79 9.40 -6.38 -2.33
C PHE A 79 10.01 -7.03 -3.56
N ASP A 80 10.34 -8.31 -3.40
CA ASP A 80 10.43 -9.27 -4.49
C ASP A 80 9.00 -9.69 -4.86
N GLN A 81 8.64 -9.61 -6.15
CA GLN A 81 7.29 -9.95 -6.64
C GLN A 81 6.85 -11.37 -6.23
N SER A 82 7.81 -12.26 -6.00
CA SER A 82 7.56 -13.66 -5.62
C SER A 82 7.17 -13.88 -4.15
N LYS A 83 7.30 -12.87 -3.26
CA LYS A 83 7.27 -13.08 -1.81
C LYS A 83 6.10 -12.43 -1.04
N LEU A 84 5.34 -11.53 -1.68
CA LEU A 84 4.21 -10.89 -1.00
C LEU A 84 2.97 -11.79 -1.03
N CYS A 85 2.83 -12.66 -0.04
CA CYS A 85 1.64 -13.50 0.14
C CYS A 85 0.74 -13.02 1.28
N SER A 86 1.27 -12.21 2.21
CA SER A 86 0.62 -11.85 3.47
C SER A 86 0.80 -10.37 3.83
N TRP A 87 -0.14 -9.83 4.60
CA TRP A 87 -0.05 -8.47 5.15
C TRP A 87 1.13 -8.30 6.12
N ASP A 88 1.50 -9.36 6.83
CA ASP A 88 2.64 -9.34 7.76
C ASP A 88 3.98 -9.24 7.03
N THR A 89 4.03 -9.59 5.74
CA THR A 89 5.22 -9.39 4.90
C THR A 89 5.33 -7.98 4.30
N LEU A 90 4.28 -7.15 4.42
CA LEU A 90 4.27 -5.80 3.84
C LEU A 90 5.14 -4.81 4.65
N PHE A 91 5.13 -4.94 5.97
CA PHE A 91 5.92 -4.11 6.88
C PHE A 91 6.75 -5.01 7.79
N PRO A 92 8.01 -4.68 8.07
CA PRO A 92 8.78 -5.47 9.02
C PRO A 92 8.15 -5.35 10.42
N GLN A 93 8.17 -6.43 11.20
CA GLN A 93 7.41 -6.50 12.47
C GLN A 93 7.78 -5.40 13.48
N HIS A 94 9.02 -4.90 13.45
CA HIS A 94 9.48 -3.82 14.32
C HIS A 94 8.97 -2.42 13.89
N ALA A 95 8.47 -2.27 12.67
CA ALA A 95 7.93 -1.00 12.17
C ALA A 95 6.53 -0.68 12.72
N LEU A 96 5.82 -1.70 13.20
CA LEU A 96 4.41 -1.64 13.58
C LEU A 96 4.25 -1.64 15.10
N THR A 97 3.27 -0.89 15.60
CA THR A 97 2.80 -1.07 16.98
C THR A 97 2.03 -2.38 17.12
N ASP A 98 1.82 -2.83 18.36
CA ASP A 98 1.04 -4.04 18.61
C ASP A 98 -0.41 -3.90 18.15
N VAL A 99 -0.98 -2.70 18.23
CA VAL A 99 -2.32 -2.39 17.68
C VAL A 99 -2.34 -2.53 16.16
N GLU A 100 -1.32 -2.03 15.47
CA GLU A 100 -1.19 -2.14 14.02
C GLU A 100 -1.01 -3.60 13.58
N LYS A 101 -0.20 -4.39 14.32
CA LYS A 101 -0.05 -5.85 14.10
C LYS A 101 -1.38 -6.58 14.24
N ILE A 102 -2.14 -6.30 15.31
CA ILE A 102 -3.48 -6.89 15.50
C ILE A 102 -4.41 -6.52 14.33
N GLY A 103 -4.35 -5.27 13.87
CA GLY A 103 -5.10 -4.79 12.71
C GLY A 103 -4.79 -5.58 11.43
N LEU A 104 -3.50 -5.79 11.12
CA LEU A 104 -3.08 -6.55 9.94
C LEU A 104 -3.47 -8.03 10.02
N ARG A 105 -3.29 -8.68 11.18
CA ARG A 105 -3.73 -10.07 11.38
C ARG A 105 -5.23 -10.26 11.15
N ARG A 106 -6.06 -9.28 11.55
CA ARG A 106 -7.50 -9.27 11.28
C ARG A 106 -7.84 -9.07 9.79
N LEU A 107 -6.95 -8.46 9.02
CA LEU A 107 -7.11 -8.35 7.56
C LEU A 107 -6.73 -9.66 6.87
N GLU A 108 -5.67 -10.33 7.34
CA GLU A 108 -5.24 -11.64 6.86
C GLU A 108 -6.38 -12.66 6.99
N SER A 109 -7.04 -12.72 8.16
CA SER A 109 -8.16 -13.64 8.39
C SER A 109 -9.42 -13.32 7.58
N ARG A 110 -9.54 -12.12 6.99
CA ARG A 110 -10.64 -11.78 6.07
C ARG A 110 -10.35 -12.17 4.64
N LYS A 111 -9.08 -12.28 4.27
CA LYS A 111 -8.63 -12.69 2.93
C LYS A 111 -8.95 -14.17 2.66
N THR A 112 -9.04 -15.01 3.69
CA THR A 112 -9.31 -16.45 3.58
C THR A 112 -10.78 -16.80 3.28
N TYR A 113 -11.71 -15.85 3.39
CA TYR A 113 -13.16 -16.09 3.24
C TYR A 113 -13.82 -15.27 2.11
N ALA A 114 -13.03 -14.56 1.30
CA ALA A 114 -13.52 -13.65 0.26
C ALA A 114 -12.91 -14.00 -1.10
#